data_AF-A0A1J4WWG1-F1
#
_entry.id   AF-A0A1J4WWG1-F1
#
_cell.length_a   1.000
_cell.length_b   1.000
_cell.length_c   1.000
_cell.angle_alpha   90.00
_cell.angle_beta   90.00
_cell.angle_gamma   90.00
#
_symmetry.space_group_name_H-M   'P 1'
#
loop_
_entity.id
_entity.type
_entity.pdbx_description
1 polymer ?
#
loop_
_entity_poly.entity_id
_entity_poly.type
_entity_poly.pdbx_seq_one_letter_code
_entity_poly.pdbx_strand_id
1 'polypeptide(L)'
;MTLFVTMFIAGLITILLPCILPLIPIVVGVSISGRSRWRPLITVFGMLISFVGFTFLLEVFLSQFFEAADILRIATFAVLLLFGIGFLIEWRWLRLLGAFLSGFFFVAKGWIVVSVAAVAGVIAMEIGGRVASALQGFGFRLQGDARTEFGAESHLTALIIGLTMGLVWVPCAGPALGFAFALVREQPGLKALALLATYGAGTAVPLLFVGYGGQWAVHTVRALTRFTGIIERGAGAILIITALGLQFNWFTSLQTLLVQNTDYGITGTELEERLFEKGTESSSSASSADAAAAVSDSSAQAKVVPSLLPRLGREPELSSTGPWHNSEPLTLADLKGKVVLIDFWTYSCINCIRTLPYIKGYWEKYEGKPFVIIGVHTPEFVFEKSETNVRDAIRRHGLKYPVVQDNNFGTWNAFNNHYWPAKYLIDAEGYIRFTHFGEGAYDETDRAIQSLLGEIGVDASGMPVVQEPVGTARRQSPETYLGDRSWDALANAQGRPSSAVTNYVAPDRLPLHSYALVGQWQLVDGERQQLIGKEGEIRLNFLGGEANLVLGLEGDAAPVSATVSVDGKPSTSFTVDRHDLFQLFKGPYGEHSLTLTLNGAGVAGYAFTFGS
;
A
#
# COMPACT_ATOMS: atom_id res chain seq x y z
N MET A 1 7.10 -7.17 18.56
CA MET A 1 8.36 -7.88 18.24
C MET A 1 8.39 -8.36 16.78
N THR A 2 7.25 -8.69 16.19
CA THR A 2 7.08 -9.09 14.77
C THR A 2 7.75 -8.12 13.77
N LEU A 3 7.43 -6.82 13.83
CA LEU A 3 8.03 -5.80 12.94
C LEU A 3 9.57 -5.73 13.01
N PHE A 4 10.14 -5.92 14.21
CA PHE A 4 11.60 -5.91 14.39
C PHE A 4 12.25 -7.13 13.73
N VAL A 5 11.62 -8.30 13.82
CA VAL A 5 12.11 -9.53 13.17
C VAL A 5 12.01 -9.41 11.64
N THR A 6 10.90 -8.90 11.12
CA THR A 6 10.73 -8.67 9.68
C THR A 6 11.76 -7.67 9.14
N MET A 7 12.01 -6.57 9.86
CA MET A 7 13.05 -5.61 9.52
C MET A 7 14.45 -6.23 9.53
N PHE A 8 14.75 -7.07 10.53
CA PHE A 8 16.03 -7.75 10.62
C PHE A 8 16.24 -8.73 9.47
N ILE A 9 15.23 -9.54 9.13
CA ILE A 9 15.27 -10.49 8.01
C ILE A 9 15.38 -9.74 6.67
N ALA A 10 14.62 -8.66 6.49
CA ALA A 10 14.71 -7.81 5.31
C ALA A 10 16.14 -7.29 5.13
N GLY A 11 16.77 -6.78 6.19
CA GLY A 11 18.17 -6.35 6.18
C GLY A 11 19.14 -7.48 5.85
N LEU A 12 18.90 -8.70 6.33
CA LEU A 12 19.73 -9.87 6.03
C LEU A 12 19.66 -10.25 4.54
N ILE A 13 18.48 -10.13 3.93
CA ILE A 13 18.23 -10.43 2.51
C ILE A 13 18.82 -9.35 1.59
N THR A 14 18.96 -8.10 2.08
CA THR A 14 19.50 -6.97 1.31
C THR A 14 20.87 -7.26 0.70
N ILE A 15 21.71 -8.12 1.29
CA ILE A 15 23.01 -8.49 0.70
C ILE A 15 22.90 -9.23 -0.64
N LEU A 16 21.77 -9.92 -0.88
CA LEU A 16 21.47 -10.59 -2.14
C LEU A 16 21.09 -9.61 -3.24
N LEU A 17 20.94 -8.31 -2.91
CA LEU A 17 20.64 -7.32 -3.91
C LEU A 17 21.80 -7.18 -4.89
N PRO A 18 21.50 -7.19 -6.20
CA PRO A 18 22.50 -7.15 -7.27
C PRO A 18 23.40 -5.90 -7.22
N CYS A 19 22.99 -4.84 -6.53
CA CYS A 19 23.75 -3.61 -6.36
C CYS A 19 24.88 -3.71 -5.31
N ILE A 20 24.83 -4.71 -4.42
CA ILE A 20 25.80 -4.89 -3.31
C ILE A 20 26.93 -5.86 -3.70
N LEU A 21 26.60 -6.89 -4.46
CA LEU A 21 27.54 -7.90 -4.97
C LEU A 21 28.84 -7.32 -5.56
N PRO A 22 28.82 -6.25 -6.37
CA PRO A 22 30.01 -5.64 -6.96
C PRO A 22 30.90 -4.88 -5.97
N LEU A 23 30.36 -4.48 -4.81
CA LEU A 23 31.09 -3.74 -3.77
C LEU A 23 31.79 -4.68 -2.78
N ILE A 24 31.37 -5.96 -2.73
CA ILE A 24 31.97 -6.98 -1.87
C ILE A 24 33.51 -7.04 -2.00
N PRO A 25 34.11 -7.05 -3.21
CA PRO A 25 35.57 -7.07 -3.36
C PRO A 25 36.28 -5.86 -2.74
N ILE A 26 35.66 -4.68 -2.80
CA ILE A 26 36.20 -3.43 -2.25
C ILE A 26 36.17 -3.49 -0.71
N VAL A 27 35.04 -3.91 -0.13
CA VAL A 27 34.87 -4.07 1.32
C VAL A 27 35.85 -5.11 1.87
N VAL A 28 36.01 -6.22 1.15
CA VAL A 28 37.00 -7.26 1.45
C VAL A 28 38.42 -6.68 1.39
N GLY A 29 38.77 -5.92 0.34
CA GLY A 29 40.08 -5.29 0.20
C GLY A 29 40.43 -4.31 1.33
N VAL A 30 39.47 -3.50 1.78
CA VAL A 30 39.63 -2.59 2.92
C VAL A 30 39.82 -3.37 4.23
N SER A 31 39.07 -4.47 4.41
CA SER A 31 39.13 -5.31 5.62
C SER A 31 40.44 -6.09 5.74
N ILE A 32 41.09 -6.42 4.62
CA ILE A 32 42.34 -7.17 4.57
C ILE A 32 43.57 -6.31 4.90
N SER A 33 43.49 -4.98 4.75
CA SER A 33 44.65 -4.08 4.86
C SER A 33 45.22 -3.89 6.28
N GLY A 34 44.76 -4.62 7.31
CA GLY A 34 45.40 -4.61 8.63
C GLY A 34 45.21 -5.88 9.44
N ARG A 35 46.18 -6.16 10.33
CA ARG A 35 46.28 -7.41 11.11
C ARG A 35 45.25 -7.57 12.24
N SER A 36 44.47 -6.54 12.55
CA SER A 36 43.60 -6.53 13.73
C SER A 36 42.24 -7.18 13.50
N ARG A 37 41.89 -8.14 14.37
CA ARG A 37 40.62 -8.89 14.38
C ARG A 37 39.37 -8.02 14.60
N TRP A 38 39.53 -6.78 15.08
CA TRP A 38 38.41 -5.88 15.41
C TRP A 38 38.05 -4.91 14.27
N ARG A 39 38.86 -4.87 13.21
CA ARG A 39 38.65 -3.94 12.10
C ARG A 39 37.33 -4.12 11.35
N PRO A 40 36.96 -5.33 10.91
CA PRO A 40 35.69 -5.54 10.21
C PRO A 40 34.50 -5.05 11.04
N LEU A 41 34.53 -5.31 12.36
CA LEU A 41 33.49 -4.87 13.29
C LEU A 41 33.37 -3.34 13.38
N ILE A 42 34.49 -2.63 13.49
CA ILE A 42 34.50 -1.16 13.58
C ILE A 42 34.07 -0.51 12.26
N THR A 43 34.48 -1.08 11.12
CA THR A 43 34.06 -0.59 9.81
C THR A 43 32.56 -0.78 9.58
N VAL A 44 32.02 -1.95 9.90
CA VAL A 44 30.57 -2.22 9.78
C VAL A 44 29.77 -1.35 10.75
N PHE A 45 30.27 -1.12 11.97
CA PHE A 45 29.64 -0.24 12.94
C PHE A 45 29.58 1.22 12.45
N GLY A 46 30.67 1.74 11.87
CA GLY A 46 30.68 3.06 11.23
C GLY A 46 29.71 3.16 10.06
N MET A 47 29.61 2.10 9.25
CA MET A 47 28.66 2.02 8.15
C MET A 47 27.21 2.07 8.64
N LEU A 48 26.90 1.32 9.69
CA LEU A 48 25.56 1.27 10.29
C LEU A 48 25.14 2.62 10.84
N ILE A 49 26.03 3.33 11.55
CA ILE A 49 25.73 4.67 12.10
C ILE A 49 25.42 5.66 10.97
N SER A 50 26.27 5.71 9.93
CA SER A 50 26.09 6.61 8.80
C SER A 50 24.80 6.31 8.05
N PHE A 51 24.52 5.03 7.81
CA PHE A 51 23.33 4.58 7.11
C PHE A 51 22.04 4.92 7.88
N VAL A 52 21.95 4.55 9.16
CA VAL A 52 20.77 4.83 9.99
C VAL A 52 20.59 6.33 10.19
N GLY A 53 21.67 7.07 10.44
CA GLY A 53 21.61 8.52 10.65
C GLY A 53 21.18 9.28 9.39
N PHE A 54 21.74 8.94 8.23
CA PHE A 54 21.38 9.59 6.97
C PHE A 54 19.96 9.22 6.52
N THR A 55 19.57 7.95 6.64
CA THR A 55 18.20 7.51 6.28
C THR A 55 17.14 8.16 7.16
N PHE A 56 17.37 8.25 8.47
CA PHE A 56 16.49 8.97 9.39
C PHE A 56 16.43 10.47 9.07
N LEU A 57 17.57 11.12 8.80
CA LEU A 57 17.60 12.54 8.44
C LEU A 57 16.89 12.80 7.10
N LEU A 58 17.09 11.93 6.12
CA LEU A 58 16.41 11.97 4.84
C LEU A 58 14.90 11.79 5.02
N GLU A 59 14.46 10.85 5.85
CA GLU A 59 13.05 10.64 6.17
C GLU A 59 12.41 11.89 6.82
N VAL A 60 13.08 12.46 7.82
CA VAL A 60 12.63 13.71 8.47
C VAL A 60 12.56 14.84 7.45
N PHE A 61 13.53 14.97 6.54
CA PHE A 61 13.52 15.98 5.50
C PHE A 61 12.40 15.74 4.47
N LEU A 62 12.21 14.51 4.00
CA LEU A 62 11.17 14.13 3.04
C LEU A 62 9.77 14.29 3.65
N SER A 63 9.62 14.14 4.96
CA SER A 63 8.36 14.44 5.67
C SER A 63 7.96 15.92 5.63
N GLN A 64 8.82 16.83 5.14
CA GLN A 64 8.50 18.25 5.00
C GLN A 64 8.13 18.64 3.55
N PHE A 65 8.37 17.76 2.57
CA PHE A 65 8.18 18.04 1.13
C PHE A 65 7.31 16.94 0.49
N PHE A 66 6.00 16.97 0.75
CA PHE A 66 5.05 15.90 0.42
C PHE A 66 4.68 15.77 -1.07
N GLU A 67 4.90 16.78 -1.92
CA GLU A 67 4.55 16.71 -3.35
C GLU A 67 5.60 16.02 -4.25
N ALA A 68 6.74 15.59 -3.69
CA ALA A 68 7.88 15.13 -4.50
C ALA A 68 8.04 13.61 -4.64
N ALA A 69 7.15 12.77 -4.08
CA ALA A 69 7.35 11.32 -4.02
C ALA A 69 7.36 10.62 -5.40
N ASP A 70 6.44 11.01 -6.30
CA ASP A 70 6.39 10.43 -7.66
C ASP A 70 7.56 10.90 -8.54
N ILE A 71 8.00 12.14 -8.36
CA ILE A 71 9.17 12.71 -9.05
C ILE A 71 10.45 12.00 -8.58
N LEU A 72 10.56 11.68 -7.29
CA LEU A 72 11.72 11.00 -6.72
C LEU A 72 11.90 9.58 -7.25
N ARG A 73 10.80 8.86 -7.50
CA ARG A 73 10.82 7.50 -8.07
C ARG A 73 11.38 7.50 -9.49
N ILE A 74 10.90 8.43 -10.33
CA ILE A 74 11.38 8.61 -11.71
C ILE A 74 12.84 9.09 -11.73
N ALA A 75 13.21 10.02 -10.84
CA ALA A 75 14.58 10.49 -10.70
C ALA A 75 15.55 9.37 -10.28
N THR A 76 15.13 8.44 -9.42
CA THR A 76 15.97 7.32 -8.96
C THR A 76 16.26 6.34 -10.09
N PHE A 77 15.27 6.01 -10.92
CA PHE A 77 15.48 5.16 -12.10
C PHE A 77 16.42 5.81 -13.12
N ALA A 78 16.25 7.12 -13.34
CA ALA A 78 17.15 7.87 -14.20
C ALA A 78 18.58 7.84 -13.65
N VAL A 79 18.79 8.14 -12.37
CA VAL A 79 20.13 8.14 -11.75
C VAL A 79 20.81 6.77 -11.82
N LEU A 80 20.09 5.67 -11.56
CA LEU A 80 20.64 4.31 -11.60
C LEU A 80 21.01 3.87 -13.03
N LEU A 81 20.15 4.15 -14.02
CA LEU A 81 20.41 3.86 -15.42
C LEU A 81 21.62 4.65 -15.94
N LEU A 82 21.74 5.92 -15.53
CA LEU A 82 22.87 6.78 -15.87
C LEU A 82 24.18 6.32 -15.21
N PHE A 83 24.11 5.80 -13.98
CA PHE A 83 25.28 5.24 -13.29
C PHE A 83 25.76 3.94 -13.95
N GLY A 84 24.84 3.07 -14.38
CA GLY A 84 25.15 1.84 -15.11
C GLY A 84 25.82 2.08 -16.47
N ILE A 85 25.32 3.05 -17.24
CA ILE A 85 25.95 3.46 -18.51
C ILE A 85 27.32 4.11 -18.27
N GLY A 86 27.47 4.85 -17.17
CA GLY A 86 28.72 5.47 -16.78
C GLY A 86 29.86 4.49 -16.47
N PHE A 87 29.54 3.28 -16.01
CA PHE A 87 30.55 2.26 -15.67
C PHE A 87 31.01 1.44 -16.88
N LEU A 88 30.20 1.38 -17.95
CA LEU A 88 30.47 0.57 -19.15
C LEU A 88 31.27 1.29 -20.24
N ILE A 89 31.16 2.62 -20.33
CA ILE A 89 31.59 3.36 -21.52
C ILE A 89 32.43 4.58 -21.12
N GLU A 90 33.73 4.53 -21.35
CA GLU A 90 34.66 5.66 -21.13
C GLU A 90 34.44 6.81 -22.14
N TRP A 91 33.72 6.57 -23.23
CA TRP A 91 33.52 7.54 -24.32
C TRP A 91 32.30 8.45 -24.08
N ARG A 92 32.58 9.74 -23.86
CA ARG A 92 31.60 10.80 -23.51
C ARG A 92 30.42 10.94 -24.49
N TRP A 93 30.61 10.61 -25.76
CA TRP A 93 29.57 10.73 -26.80
C TRP A 93 28.48 9.64 -26.68
N LEU A 94 28.86 8.39 -26.40
CA LEU A 94 27.90 7.29 -26.26
C LEU A 94 27.03 7.40 -25.01
N ARG A 95 27.52 8.07 -23.95
CA ARG A 95 26.73 8.42 -22.75
C ARG A 95 25.58 9.38 -23.08
N LEU A 96 25.84 10.40 -23.89
CA LEU A 96 24.84 11.36 -24.35
C LEU A 96 23.79 10.71 -25.26
N LEU A 97 24.20 9.75 -26.10
CA LEU A 97 23.28 8.94 -26.90
C LEU A 97 22.35 8.09 -26.03
N GLY A 98 22.83 7.49 -24.94
CA GLY A 98 22.00 6.72 -24.00
C GLY A 98 20.96 7.59 -23.27
N ALA A 99 21.35 8.78 -22.81
CA ALA A 99 20.42 9.73 -22.21
C ALA A 99 19.38 10.25 -23.22
N PHE A 100 19.77 10.47 -24.47
CA PHE A 100 18.85 10.87 -25.55
C PHE A 100 17.86 9.73 -25.91
N LEU A 101 18.35 8.49 -26.02
CA LEU A 101 17.54 7.30 -26.27
C LEU A 101 16.56 7.01 -25.11
N SER A 102 16.86 7.44 -23.88
CA SER A 102 15.96 7.29 -22.74
C SER A 102 14.64 8.06 -22.92
N GLY A 103 14.65 9.19 -23.64
CA GLY A 103 13.43 9.93 -23.97
C GLY A 103 12.49 9.14 -24.88
N PHE A 104 13.04 8.26 -25.74
CA PHE A 104 12.27 7.41 -26.64
C PHE A 104 11.39 6.38 -25.89
N PHE A 105 11.62 6.14 -24.59
CA PHE A 105 10.75 5.31 -23.76
C PHE A 105 9.37 5.94 -23.49
N PHE A 106 9.21 7.26 -23.67
CA PHE A 106 7.95 7.97 -23.43
C PHE A 106 7.08 8.15 -24.68
N VAL A 107 7.39 7.46 -25.78
CA VAL A 107 6.68 7.60 -27.07
C VAL A 107 5.16 7.35 -26.93
N ALA A 108 4.74 6.48 -26.01
CA ALA A 108 3.33 6.22 -25.70
C ALA A 108 2.59 7.42 -25.09
N LYS A 109 3.30 8.44 -24.55
CA LYS A 109 2.72 9.66 -23.94
C LYS A 109 2.82 10.90 -24.83
N GLY A 110 3.23 10.75 -26.10
CA GLY A 110 3.30 11.82 -27.08
C GLY A 110 4.69 12.46 -27.21
N TRP A 111 4.95 13.06 -28.37
CA TRP A 111 6.28 13.54 -28.80
C TRP A 111 6.84 14.71 -27.98
N ILE A 112 5.96 15.50 -27.36
CA ILE A 112 6.36 16.62 -26.48
C ILE A 112 6.99 16.07 -25.20
N VAL A 113 6.40 15.03 -24.60
CA VAL A 113 6.92 14.38 -23.39
C VAL A 113 8.26 13.70 -23.66
N VAL A 114 8.40 13.05 -24.82
CA VAL A 114 9.66 12.44 -25.27
C VAL A 114 10.79 13.47 -25.35
N SER A 115 10.52 14.62 -25.97
CA SER A 115 11.52 15.67 -26.18
C SER A 115 11.94 16.32 -24.85
N VAL A 116 10.97 16.61 -23.98
CA VAL A 116 11.22 17.16 -22.64
C VAL A 116 11.99 16.16 -21.77
N ALA A 117 11.61 14.89 -21.79
CA ALA A 117 12.28 13.84 -21.03
C ALA A 117 13.72 13.58 -21.51
N ALA A 118 13.97 13.64 -22.84
CA ALA A 118 15.30 13.51 -23.40
C ALA A 118 16.22 14.65 -22.96
N VAL A 119 15.75 15.90 -23.05
CA VAL A 119 16.50 17.09 -22.64
C VAL A 119 16.74 17.10 -21.12
N ALA A 120 15.71 16.80 -20.33
CA ALA A 120 15.82 16.70 -18.88
C ALA A 120 16.77 15.57 -18.46
N GLY A 121 16.74 14.42 -19.15
CA GLY A 121 17.64 13.29 -18.89
C GLY A 121 19.11 13.62 -19.18
N VAL A 122 19.40 14.37 -20.25
CA VAL A 122 20.75 14.85 -20.56
C VAL A 122 21.26 15.84 -19.51
N ILE A 123 20.41 16.79 -19.10
CA ILE A 123 20.74 17.77 -18.05
C ILE A 123 20.98 17.07 -16.71
N ALA A 124 20.11 16.13 -16.33
CA ALA A 124 20.26 15.32 -15.13
C ALA A 124 21.52 14.46 -15.15
N MET A 125 21.93 13.94 -16.32
CA MET A 125 23.18 13.19 -16.48
C MET A 125 24.42 14.08 -16.27
N GLU A 126 24.41 15.31 -16.77
CA GLU A 126 25.54 16.21 -16.62
C GLU A 126 25.69 16.71 -15.17
N ILE A 127 24.58 17.04 -14.52
CA ILE A 127 24.54 17.45 -13.11
C ILE A 127 24.86 16.26 -12.20
N GLY A 128 24.20 15.11 -12.42
CA GLY A 128 24.39 13.89 -11.65
C GLY A 128 25.82 13.35 -11.74
N GLY A 129 26.43 13.40 -12.93
CA GLY A 129 27.83 13.02 -13.12
C GLY A 129 28.81 13.93 -12.35
N ARG A 130 28.55 15.25 -12.31
CA ARG A 130 29.35 16.21 -11.55
C ARG A 130 29.18 16.03 -10.04
N VAL A 131 27.95 15.82 -9.57
CA VAL A 131 27.66 15.60 -8.15
C VAL A 131 28.24 14.26 -7.66
N ALA A 132 28.06 13.18 -8.45
CA ALA A 132 28.61 11.87 -8.12
C ALA A 132 30.15 11.87 -8.10
N SER A 133 30.80 12.49 -9.09
CA SER A 133 32.26 12.60 -9.12
C SER A 133 32.81 13.50 -7.99
N ALA A 134 32.08 14.56 -7.62
CA ALA A 134 32.44 15.39 -6.46
C ALA A 134 32.31 14.61 -5.13
N LEU A 135 31.21 13.88 -4.93
CA LEU A 135 30.98 13.04 -3.76
C LEU A 135 32.01 11.89 -3.66
N GLN A 136 32.29 11.21 -4.76
CA GLN A 136 33.30 10.16 -4.83
C GLN A 136 34.70 10.72 -4.57
N GLY A 137 35.05 11.86 -5.20
CA GLY A 137 36.32 12.54 -4.99
C GLY A 137 36.52 13.01 -3.55
N PHE A 138 35.46 13.50 -2.91
CA PHE A 138 35.46 13.87 -1.50
C PHE A 138 35.66 12.66 -0.58
N GLY A 139 34.96 11.55 -0.87
CA GLY A 139 35.12 10.28 -0.14
C GLY A 139 36.53 9.71 -0.25
N PHE A 140 37.13 9.68 -1.43
CA PHE A 140 38.50 9.19 -1.62
C PHE A 140 39.56 10.08 -0.97
N ARG A 141 39.38 11.41 -0.98
CA ARG A 141 40.27 12.35 -0.28
C ARG A 141 40.22 12.13 1.22
N LEU A 142 39.02 12.08 1.81
CA LEU A 142 38.85 11.77 3.23
C LEU A 142 39.45 10.42 3.63
N GLN A 143 39.30 9.40 2.80
CA GLN A 143 39.90 8.09 3.05
C GLN A 143 41.43 8.10 2.91
N GLY A 144 41.98 8.92 2.01
CA GLY A 144 43.41 9.14 1.85
C GLY A 144 44.02 9.89 3.03
N ASP A 145 43.40 11.01 3.40
CA ASP A 145 43.82 11.88 4.50
C ASP A 145 43.72 11.12 5.84
N ALA A 146 42.65 10.35 6.06
CA ALA A 146 42.53 9.51 7.25
C ALA A 146 43.56 8.37 7.33
N ARG A 147 44.13 7.92 6.20
CA ARG A 147 45.20 6.91 6.18
C ARG A 147 46.57 7.53 6.43
N THR A 148 46.81 8.75 5.96
CA THR A 148 48.09 9.45 6.15
C THR A 148 48.21 10.05 7.54
N GLU A 149 47.12 10.55 8.11
CA GLU A 149 47.12 11.23 9.41
C GLU A 149 47.00 10.27 10.60
N PHE A 150 46.13 9.25 10.52
CA PHE A 150 45.90 8.30 11.62
C PHE A 150 46.58 6.94 11.42
N GLY A 151 47.20 6.71 10.27
CA GLY A 151 47.91 5.46 9.95
C GLY A 151 47.01 4.31 9.49
N ALA A 152 47.52 3.54 8.53
CA ALA A 152 46.79 2.47 7.85
C ALA A 152 46.40 1.27 8.73
N GLU A 153 46.77 1.21 10.01
CA GLU A 153 46.36 0.18 10.98
C GLU A 153 45.38 0.69 12.05
N SER A 154 45.10 1.99 12.13
CA SER A 154 44.29 2.54 13.21
C SER A 154 42.80 2.17 13.11
N HIS A 155 42.15 2.13 14.27
CA HIS A 155 40.71 1.93 14.43
C HIS A 155 39.91 3.13 13.94
N LEU A 156 40.46 4.35 14.06
CA LEU A 156 39.81 5.58 13.62
C LEU A 156 39.72 5.64 12.09
N THR A 157 40.79 5.24 11.39
CA THR A 157 40.77 5.11 9.92
C THR A 157 39.71 4.10 9.47
N ALA A 158 39.55 2.98 10.19
CA ALA A 158 38.54 1.96 9.87
C ALA A 158 37.10 2.47 10.08
N LEU A 159 36.87 3.31 11.10
CA LEU A 159 35.58 3.96 11.37
C LEU A 159 35.23 5.00 10.30
N ILE A 160 36.19 5.85 9.90
CA ILE A 160 36.00 6.88 8.87
C ILE A 160 35.70 6.25 7.50
N ILE A 161 36.40 5.15 7.17
CA ILE A 161 36.10 4.40 5.95
C ILE A 161 34.68 3.80 6.01
N GLY A 162 34.27 3.27 7.16
CA GLY A 162 32.89 2.79 7.39
C GLY A 162 31.83 3.88 7.21
N LEU A 163 32.03 5.03 7.85
CA LEU A 163 31.11 6.18 7.77
C LEU A 163 30.94 6.70 6.34
N THR A 164 32.04 6.77 5.58
CA THR A 164 32.01 7.22 4.18
C THR A 164 31.36 6.19 3.26
N MET A 165 31.60 4.90 3.45
CA MET A 165 30.95 3.82 2.69
C MET A 165 29.44 3.73 2.95
N GLY A 166 28.98 3.97 4.19
CA GLY A 166 27.55 3.96 4.52
C GLY A 166 26.74 5.00 3.72
N LEU A 167 27.30 6.19 3.51
CA LEU A 167 26.66 7.26 2.73
C LEU A 167 26.54 6.91 1.24
N VAL A 168 27.55 6.24 0.69
CA VAL A 168 27.58 5.77 -0.71
C VAL A 168 26.57 4.64 -0.96
N TRP A 169 26.14 3.93 0.09
CA TRP A 169 25.26 2.77 -0.01
C TRP A 169 23.77 3.12 -0.11
N VAL A 170 23.37 4.31 0.34
CA VAL A 170 21.97 4.74 0.38
C VAL A 170 21.28 4.74 -0.99
N PRO A 171 21.89 5.23 -2.09
CA PRO A 171 21.24 5.24 -3.41
C PRO A 171 21.02 3.84 -4.00
N CYS A 172 21.87 2.87 -3.64
CA CYS A 172 21.86 1.50 -4.19
C CYS A 172 20.86 0.57 -3.47
N ALA A 173 20.48 0.90 -2.24
CA ALA A 173 19.48 0.14 -1.47
C ALA A 173 18.04 0.61 -1.74
N GLY A 174 17.84 1.56 -2.67
CA GLY A 174 16.59 2.30 -2.90
C GLY A 174 15.29 1.47 -2.87
N PRO A 175 15.16 0.34 -3.60
CA PRO A 175 13.92 -0.44 -3.60
C PRO A 175 13.62 -1.10 -2.25
N ALA A 176 14.63 -1.68 -1.59
CA ALA A 176 14.47 -2.31 -0.27
C ALA A 176 14.29 -1.27 0.83
N LEU A 177 15.00 -0.14 0.73
CA LEU A 177 14.80 1.03 1.57
C LEU A 177 13.40 1.61 1.40
N GLY A 178 12.83 1.62 0.19
CA GLY A 178 11.46 2.08 -0.05
C GLY A 178 10.42 1.25 0.71
N PHE A 179 10.60 -0.07 0.75
CA PHE A 179 9.76 -0.95 1.58
C PHE A 179 9.97 -0.72 3.08
N ALA A 180 11.23 -0.58 3.51
CA ALA A 180 11.53 -0.25 4.91
C ALA A 180 10.94 1.10 5.32
N PHE A 181 11.04 2.14 4.47
CA PHE A 181 10.43 3.44 4.70
C PHE A 181 8.91 3.36 4.75
N ALA A 182 8.27 2.57 3.87
CA ALA A 182 6.82 2.38 3.92
C ALA A 182 6.37 1.85 5.29
N LEU A 183 7.09 0.87 5.85
CA LEU A 183 6.80 0.28 7.16
C LEU A 183 7.19 1.17 8.34
N VAL A 184 8.27 1.95 8.20
CA VAL A 184 8.77 2.86 9.25
C VAL A 184 7.89 4.10 9.37
N ARG A 185 7.28 4.56 8.26
CA ARG A 185 6.43 5.76 8.20
C ARG A 185 5.16 5.66 9.05
N GLU A 186 4.72 4.44 9.37
CA GLU A 186 3.56 4.18 10.24
C GLU A 186 3.88 4.32 11.74
N GLN A 187 5.15 4.53 12.12
CA GLN A 187 5.60 4.49 13.52
C GLN A 187 6.18 5.83 14.01
N PRO A 188 5.89 6.26 15.25
CA PRO A 188 6.40 7.52 15.80
C PRO A 188 7.92 7.51 16.02
N GLY A 189 8.57 8.66 15.80
CA GLY A 189 10.01 8.84 15.52
C GLY A 189 11.05 8.00 16.28
N LEU A 190 10.93 7.75 17.58
CA LEU A 190 11.89 6.90 18.32
C LEU A 190 11.76 5.41 17.94
N LYS A 191 10.55 4.94 17.62
CA LYS A 191 10.32 3.59 17.11
C LYS A 191 10.81 3.46 15.67
N ALA A 192 10.65 4.50 14.86
CA ALA A 192 11.20 4.56 13.50
C ALA A 192 12.72 4.37 13.50
N LEU A 193 13.43 5.13 14.35
CA LEU A 193 14.88 4.98 14.54
C LEU A 193 15.26 3.56 15.00
N ALA A 194 14.51 2.97 15.92
CA ALA A 194 14.77 1.61 16.41
C ALA A 194 14.54 0.54 15.32
N LEU A 195 13.53 0.71 14.47
CA LEU A 195 13.26 -0.18 13.33
C LEU A 195 14.34 -0.07 12.26
N LEU A 196 14.77 1.15 11.91
CA LEU A 196 15.88 1.39 10.99
C LEU A 196 17.20 0.82 11.53
N ALA A 197 17.46 0.95 12.83
CA ALA A 197 18.62 0.36 13.48
C ALA A 197 18.59 -1.18 13.41
N THR A 198 17.40 -1.78 13.50
CA THR A 198 17.22 -3.24 13.44
C THR A 198 17.39 -3.76 12.01
N TYR A 199 16.87 -3.02 11.02
CA TYR A 199 17.17 -3.26 9.61
C TYR A 199 18.68 -3.15 9.32
N GLY A 200 19.33 -2.10 9.84
CA GLY A 200 20.78 -1.91 9.77
C GLY A 200 21.55 -3.08 10.40
N ALA A 201 21.13 -3.55 11.58
CA ALA A 201 21.72 -4.70 12.24
C ALA A 201 21.59 -5.99 11.40
N GLY A 202 20.46 -6.17 10.70
CA GLY A 202 20.25 -7.26 9.75
C GLY A 202 21.28 -7.24 8.62
N THR A 203 21.52 -6.08 8.00
CA THR A 203 22.53 -5.91 6.93
C THR A 203 23.98 -6.10 7.42
N ALA A 204 24.26 -5.74 8.68
CA ALA A 204 25.59 -5.83 9.27
C ALA A 204 26.07 -7.28 9.44
N VAL A 205 25.17 -8.22 9.73
CA VAL A 205 25.52 -9.62 10.03
C VAL A 205 26.17 -10.33 8.82
N PRO A 206 25.57 -10.33 7.61
CA PRO A 206 26.22 -10.91 6.43
C PRO A 206 27.53 -10.20 6.04
N LEU A 207 27.60 -8.88 6.17
CA LEU A 207 28.81 -8.11 5.90
C LEU A 207 29.97 -8.48 6.83
N LEU A 208 29.70 -8.69 8.11
CA LEU A 208 30.70 -9.16 9.06
C LEU A 208 31.19 -10.55 8.67
N PHE A 209 30.27 -11.44 8.29
CA PHE A 209 30.62 -12.79 7.86
C PHE A 209 31.54 -12.79 6.63
N VAL A 210 31.24 -11.94 5.64
CA VAL A 210 32.07 -11.75 4.44
C VAL A 210 33.41 -11.09 4.78
N GLY A 211 33.44 -10.10 5.68
CA GLY A 211 34.66 -9.42 6.11
C GLY A 211 35.65 -10.37 6.80
N TYR A 212 35.17 -11.17 7.77
CA TYR A 212 35.98 -12.19 8.43
C TYR A 212 36.36 -13.35 7.50
N GLY A 213 35.41 -13.79 6.66
CA GLY A 213 35.65 -14.82 5.65
C GLY A 213 36.71 -14.41 4.62
N GLY A 214 36.72 -13.14 4.20
CA GLY A 214 37.70 -12.57 3.28
C GLY A 214 39.10 -12.52 3.87
N GLN A 215 39.25 -12.13 5.14
CA GLN A 215 40.53 -12.18 5.84
C GLN A 215 41.08 -13.63 5.91
N TRP A 216 40.22 -14.60 6.23
CA TRP A 216 40.61 -16.01 6.29
C TRP A 216 40.97 -16.60 4.92
N ALA A 217 40.17 -16.34 3.89
CA ALA A 217 40.37 -16.85 2.54
C ALA A 217 41.64 -16.30 1.88
N VAL A 218 41.93 -15.00 2.05
CA VAL A 218 43.10 -14.36 1.43
C VAL A 218 44.40 -14.73 2.12
N HIS A 219 44.38 -14.99 3.44
CA HIS A 219 45.55 -15.55 4.13
C HIS A 219 45.83 -17.01 3.76
N THR A 220 44.81 -17.77 3.35
CA THR A 220 44.93 -19.21 3.04
C THR A 220 45.21 -19.49 1.56
N VAL A 221 44.76 -18.63 0.63
CA VAL A 221 44.77 -18.92 -0.82
C VAL A 221 45.39 -17.76 -1.63
N ARG A 222 46.71 -17.84 -1.90
CA ARG A 222 47.43 -16.88 -2.77
C ARG A 222 46.95 -16.87 -4.23
N ALA A 223 46.16 -17.85 -4.66
CA ALA A 223 45.63 -17.93 -6.02
C ALA A 223 44.47 -16.95 -6.29
N LEU A 224 43.82 -16.41 -5.24
CA LEU A 224 42.64 -15.57 -5.36
C LEU A 224 42.96 -14.17 -5.95
N THR A 225 44.16 -13.66 -5.71
CA THR A 225 44.61 -12.35 -6.24
C THR A 225 44.82 -12.34 -7.75
N ARG A 226 44.96 -13.52 -8.38
CA ARG A 226 45.15 -13.65 -9.83
C ARG A 226 43.84 -13.49 -10.62
N PHE A 227 42.68 -13.61 -9.97
CA PHE A 227 41.35 -13.55 -10.59
C PHE A 227 40.58 -12.25 -10.32
N THR A 228 41.17 -11.27 -9.63
CA THR A 228 40.53 -9.99 -9.28
C THR A 228 39.96 -9.26 -10.51
N GLY A 229 40.72 -9.18 -11.60
CA GLY A 229 40.27 -8.54 -12.84
C GLY A 229 39.14 -9.28 -13.58
N ILE A 230 38.98 -10.59 -13.35
CA ILE A 230 37.86 -11.37 -13.90
C ILE A 230 36.62 -11.18 -13.04
N ILE A 231 36.79 -11.10 -11.72
CA ILE A 231 35.72 -10.83 -10.75
C ILE A 231 35.12 -9.43 -10.99
N GLU A 232 35.95 -8.41 -11.22
CA GLU A 232 35.48 -7.04 -11.52
C GLU A 232 34.66 -6.96 -12.82
N ARG A 233 35.11 -7.64 -13.88
CA ARG A 233 34.37 -7.71 -15.16
C ARG A 233 33.05 -8.48 -15.03
N GLY A 234 33.04 -9.56 -14.24
CA GLY A 234 31.84 -10.34 -13.95
C GLY A 234 30.81 -9.55 -13.13
N ALA A 235 31.27 -8.81 -12.13
CA ALA A 235 30.40 -7.94 -11.33
C ALA A 235 29.79 -6.80 -12.16
N GLY A 236 30.57 -6.21 -13.08
CA GLY A 236 30.07 -5.23 -14.06
C GLY A 236 28.98 -5.82 -14.96
N ALA A 237 29.18 -7.03 -15.50
CA ALA A 237 28.19 -7.72 -16.34
C ALA A 237 26.86 -7.98 -15.61
N ILE A 238 26.93 -8.41 -14.34
CA ILE A 238 25.75 -8.69 -13.50
C ILE A 238 24.93 -7.42 -13.24
N LEU A 239 25.57 -6.27 -13.00
CA LEU A 239 24.88 -4.99 -12.80
C LEU A 239 24.07 -4.58 -14.04
N ILE A 240 24.61 -4.79 -15.24
CA ILE A 240 23.95 -4.43 -16.50
C ILE A 240 22.73 -5.31 -16.74
N ILE A 241 22.88 -6.62 -16.53
CA ILE A 241 21.79 -7.58 -16.65
C ILE A 241 20.67 -7.25 -15.66
N THR A 242 21.03 -6.86 -14.43
CA THR A 242 20.08 -6.44 -13.41
C THR A 242 19.32 -5.17 -13.82
N ALA A 243 20.04 -4.14 -14.30
CA ALA A 243 19.43 -2.89 -14.73
C ALA A 243 18.43 -3.12 -15.88
N LEU A 244 18.79 -3.98 -16.84
CA LEU A 244 17.89 -4.40 -17.91
C LEU A 244 16.68 -5.19 -17.37
N GLY A 245 16.90 -6.11 -16.42
CA GLY A 245 15.84 -6.90 -15.80
C GLY A 245 14.83 -6.08 -14.99
N LEU A 246 15.28 -5.02 -14.31
CA LEU A 246 14.39 -4.07 -13.64
C LEU A 246 13.58 -3.24 -14.65
N GLN A 247 14.17 -2.88 -15.79
CA GLN A 247 13.52 -2.07 -16.82
C GLN A 247 12.42 -2.82 -17.59
N PHE A 248 12.57 -4.12 -17.79
CA PHE A 248 11.55 -4.97 -18.41
C PHE A 248 10.52 -5.53 -17.40
N ASN A 249 10.53 -5.06 -16.14
CA ASN A 249 9.69 -5.62 -15.08
C ASN A 249 9.87 -7.15 -14.95
N TRP A 250 11.05 -7.67 -15.29
CA TRP A 250 11.35 -9.10 -15.17
C TRP A 250 11.33 -9.50 -13.71
N PHE A 251 11.87 -8.66 -12.83
CA PHE A 251 11.88 -8.92 -11.39
C PHE A 251 10.47 -9.02 -10.81
N THR A 252 9.58 -8.09 -11.18
CA THR A 252 8.17 -8.15 -10.78
C THR A 252 7.44 -9.30 -11.45
N SER A 253 7.68 -9.60 -12.73
CA SER A 253 7.04 -10.73 -13.43
C SER A 253 7.50 -12.08 -12.87
N LEU A 254 8.78 -12.21 -12.51
CA LEU A 254 9.35 -13.40 -11.88
C LEU A 254 8.88 -13.51 -10.43
N GLN A 255 8.74 -12.40 -9.71
CA GLN A 255 8.14 -12.35 -8.37
C GLN A 255 6.66 -12.73 -8.42
N THR A 256 5.90 -12.28 -9.42
CA THR A 256 4.49 -12.67 -9.63
C THR A 256 4.38 -14.13 -10.08
N LEU A 257 5.26 -14.62 -10.97
CA LEU A 257 5.34 -16.05 -11.36
C LEU A 257 5.73 -16.94 -10.18
N LEU A 258 6.66 -16.49 -9.33
CA LEU A 258 7.04 -17.19 -8.11
C LEU A 258 5.88 -17.17 -7.12
N VAL A 259 5.18 -16.06 -6.90
CA VAL A 259 4.02 -16.00 -5.98
C VAL A 259 2.81 -16.80 -6.51
N GLN A 260 2.62 -16.87 -7.83
CA GLN A 260 1.53 -17.63 -8.45
C GLN A 260 1.82 -19.13 -8.55
N ASN A 261 3.08 -19.54 -8.71
CA ASN A 261 3.46 -20.93 -8.93
C ASN A 261 4.14 -21.57 -7.69
N THR A 262 4.49 -20.77 -6.70
CA THR A 262 4.94 -21.17 -5.37
C THR A 262 4.26 -20.28 -4.33
N ASP A 263 3.74 -20.82 -3.24
CA ASP A 263 3.10 -20.07 -2.13
C ASP A 263 4.08 -19.15 -1.35
N TYR A 264 5.09 -18.59 -2.00
CA TYR A 264 6.17 -17.80 -1.40
C TYR A 264 5.67 -16.49 -0.74
N GLY A 265 4.50 -15.98 -1.15
CA GLY A 265 3.84 -14.83 -0.52
C GLY A 265 2.91 -15.19 0.64
N ILE A 266 2.35 -16.42 0.65
CA ILE A 266 1.34 -16.88 1.61
C ILE A 266 1.98 -17.68 2.75
N THR A 267 3.07 -18.39 2.47
CA THR A 267 3.83 -19.13 3.49
C THR A 267 4.38 -18.24 4.59
N GLY A 268 4.65 -16.95 4.35
CA GLY A 268 5.06 -16.01 5.40
C GLY A 268 3.92 -15.70 6.38
N THR A 269 2.73 -15.39 5.85
CA THR A 269 1.55 -15.00 6.64
C THR A 269 0.83 -16.22 7.25
N GLU A 270 0.84 -17.36 6.58
CA GLU A 270 0.23 -18.62 7.05
C GLU A 270 1.14 -19.35 8.06
N LEU A 271 2.46 -19.19 7.95
CA LEU A 271 3.40 -19.59 9.01
C LEU A 271 3.30 -18.67 10.22
N GLU A 272 3.03 -17.37 10.03
CA GLU A 272 2.66 -16.44 11.12
C GLU A 272 1.37 -16.89 11.83
N GLU A 273 0.28 -17.17 11.11
CA GLU A 273 -0.96 -17.68 11.72
C GLU A 273 -0.74 -19.01 12.46
N ARG A 274 -0.05 -19.98 11.84
CA ARG A 274 0.14 -21.32 12.43
C ARG A 274 1.14 -21.36 13.59
N LEU A 275 2.12 -20.44 13.66
CA LEU A 275 3.01 -20.34 14.82
C LEU A 275 2.38 -19.61 16.01
N PHE A 276 1.43 -18.70 15.78
CA PHE A 276 0.91 -17.81 16.83
C PHE A 276 -0.52 -18.11 17.32
N GLU A 277 -1.31 -18.92 16.61
CA GLU A 277 -2.59 -19.42 17.13
C GLU A 277 -2.37 -20.42 18.29
N LYS A 278 -1.18 -21.02 18.40
CA LYS A 278 -0.86 -22.00 19.46
C LYS A 278 -0.15 -21.41 20.68
N GLY A 279 0.08 -20.09 20.72
CA GLY A 279 0.94 -19.44 21.72
C GLY A 279 0.27 -18.40 22.64
N THR A 280 -0.99 -18.02 22.40
CA THR A 280 -1.59 -16.83 23.05
C THR A 280 -2.85 -17.12 23.86
N GLU A 281 -2.96 -18.32 24.45
CA GLU A 281 -3.97 -18.64 25.48
C GLU A 281 -3.39 -18.73 26.91
N SER A 282 -2.12 -18.35 27.13
CA SER A 282 -1.51 -18.52 28.46
C SER A 282 -0.58 -17.39 28.87
N SER A 283 -1.06 -16.14 28.87
CA SER A 283 -0.38 -15.02 29.55
C SER A 283 -1.26 -13.78 29.77
N SER A 284 -2.42 -13.92 30.40
CA SER A 284 -3.12 -12.78 31.00
C SER A 284 -3.88 -13.10 32.30
N SER A 285 -3.51 -14.18 32.99
CA SER A 285 -4.05 -14.52 34.32
C SER A 285 -2.96 -14.54 35.40
N ALA A 286 -2.35 -13.38 35.69
CA ALA A 286 -1.63 -13.15 36.95
C ALA A 286 -1.27 -11.65 37.15
N SER A 287 -2.22 -10.83 37.64
CA SER A 287 -1.97 -9.85 38.73
C SER A 287 -3.24 -9.09 39.16
N SER A 288 -4.35 -9.77 39.42
CA SER A 288 -5.57 -9.15 39.98
C SER A 288 -6.06 -9.88 41.22
N ALA A 289 -5.18 -10.09 42.21
CA ALA A 289 -5.53 -10.70 43.49
C ALA A 289 -5.34 -9.79 44.71
N ASP A 290 -4.75 -8.60 44.60
CA ASP A 290 -4.53 -7.71 45.76
C ASP A 290 -5.04 -6.28 45.51
N ALA A 291 -6.36 -6.12 45.40
CA ALA A 291 -7.00 -4.81 45.54
C ALA A 291 -8.50 -4.90 45.92
N ALA A 292 -8.91 -5.96 46.61
CA ALA A 292 -10.28 -6.14 47.10
C ALA A 292 -10.32 -6.05 48.63
N ALA A 293 -9.98 -4.88 49.19
CA ALA A 293 -10.39 -4.46 50.51
C ALA A 293 -10.03 -2.99 50.72
N ALA A 294 -11.00 -2.08 50.53
CA ALA A 294 -11.38 -1.07 51.52
C ALA A 294 -12.27 0.04 50.92
N VAL A 295 -13.32 0.33 51.68
CA VAL A 295 -14.10 1.57 51.75
C VAL A 295 -15.23 1.77 50.74
N SER A 296 -16.38 1.25 51.17
CA SER A 296 -17.68 1.93 51.12
C SER A 296 -17.62 3.36 51.65
N ASP A 297 -17.94 4.37 50.84
CA ASP A 297 -18.83 5.47 51.25
C ASP A 297 -19.39 6.24 50.04
N SER A 298 -20.59 6.77 50.21
CA SER A 298 -21.41 7.45 49.20
C SER A 298 -20.92 8.86 48.86
N SER A 299 -21.06 9.26 47.60
CA SER A 299 -21.66 10.56 47.18
C SER A 299 -21.55 10.76 45.68
N ALA A 300 -22.59 11.37 45.11
CA ALA A 300 -22.77 11.63 43.70
C ALA A 300 -21.75 12.63 43.15
N GLN A 301 -20.97 12.18 42.15
CA GLN A 301 -20.36 13.00 41.12
C GLN A 301 -19.97 12.05 39.98
N ALA A 302 -20.44 12.33 38.76
CA ALA A 302 -20.15 11.54 37.56
C ALA A 302 -18.63 11.42 37.40
N LYS A 303 -18.09 10.23 37.74
CA LYS A 303 -16.68 9.93 37.58
C LYS A 303 -16.40 9.84 36.09
N VAL A 304 -15.70 10.83 35.56
CA VAL A 304 -15.01 10.76 34.27
C VAL A 304 -14.09 9.54 34.33
N VAL A 305 -14.47 8.46 33.64
CA VAL A 305 -13.64 7.25 33.52
C VAL A 305 -12.67 7.50 32.35
N PRO A 306 -11.35 7.55 32.58
CA PRO A 306 -10.40 7.72 31.48
C PRO A 306 -10.50 6.50 30.54
N SER A 307 -10.69 6.72 29.24
CA SER A 307 -10.65 5.60 28.30
C SER A 307 -9.20 5.12 28.13
N LEU A 308 -9.05 3.82 27.89
CA LEU A 308 -7.76 3.20 27.60
C LEU A 308 -7.33 3.37 26.12
N LEU A 309 -8.10 4.13 25.32
CA LEU A 309 -7.84 4.28 23.89
C LEU A 309 -6.62 5.19 23.65
N PRO A 310 -5.66 4.79 22.81
CA PRO A 310 -4.48 5.60 22.51
C PRO A 310 -4.85 6.86 21.72
N ARG A 311 -4.04 7.92 21.83
CA ARG A 311 -4.11 9.07 20.90
C ARG A 311 -3.24 8.75 19.68
N LEU A 312 -3.88 8.55 18.53
CA LEU A 312 -3.22 8.14 17.28
C LEU A 312 -2.71 9.33 16.45
N GLY A 313 -3.36 10.48 16.60
CA GLY A 313 -3.04 11.70 15.88
C GLY A 313 -4.13 12.74 16.11
N ARG A 314 -3.89 13.97 15.66
CA ARG A 314 -4.93 15.00 15.65
C ARG A 314 -5.78 14.81 14.39
N GLU A 315 -7.07 15.08 14.51
CA GLU A 315 -7.97 15.08 13.35
C GLU A 315 -7.48 16.07 12.28
N PRO A 316 -7.36 15.62 11.01
CA PRO A 316 -7.13 16.54 9.90
C PRO A 316 -8.35 17.44 9.68
N GLU A 317 -8.14 18.61 9.08
CA GLU A 317 -9.26 19.43 8.59
C GLU A 317 -10.01 18.69 7.47
N LEU A 318 -11.34 18.76 7.48
CA LEU A 318 -12.21 18.35 6.39
C LEU A 318 -12.02 19.31 5.20
N SER A 319 -10.91 19.14 4.49
CA SER A 319 -10.45 20.03 3.43
C SER A 319 -11.04 19.67 2.07
N SER A 320 -11.23 20.68 1.20
CA SER A 320 -11.65 20.54 -0.21
C SER A 320 -12.95 19.77 -0.45
N THR A 321 -13.90 19.95 0.45
CA THR A 321 -15.17 19.24 0.42
C THR A 321 -16.11 19.79 -0.66
N GLY A 322 -16.76 18.89 -1.38
CA GLY A 322 -17.87 19.16 -2.27
C GLY A 322 -19.16 19.50 -1.51
N PRO A 323 -20.34 19.35 -2.11
CA PRO A 323 -21.60 19.68 -1.45
C PRO A 323 -21.81 18.84 -0.18
N TRP A 324 -22.41 19.49 0.82
CA TRP A 324 -22.88 18.85 2.05
C TRP A 324 -24.36 18.49 1.92
N HIS A 325 -24.72 17.36 2.51
CA HIS A 325 -26.07 16.81 2.57
C HIS A 325 -26.46 16.62 4.03
N ASN A 326 -27.76 16.77 4.32
CA ASN A 326 -28.35 16.67 5.67
C ASN A 326 -27.83 17.70 6.70
N SER A 327 -26.87 18.56 6.36
CA SER A 327 -26.41 19.67 7.20
C SER A 327 -25.76 20.77 6.37
N GLU A 328 -25.57 21.95 6.99
CA GLU A 328 -24.58 22.91 6.53
C GLU A 328 -23.15 22.37 6.78
N PRO A 329 -22.11 22.92 6.11
CA PRO A 329 -20.73 22.52 6.32
C PRO A 329 -20.30 22.62 7.78
N LEU A 330 -19.80 21.52 8.34
CA LEU A 330 -19.31 21.47 9.72
C LEU A 330 -17.82 21.79 9.77
N THR A 331 -17.42 22.65 10.71
CA THR A 331 -16.01 22.98 10.98
C THR A 331 -15.50 22.26 12.22
N LEU A 332 -14.18 22.19 12.39
CA LEU A 332 -13.56 21.65 13.61
C LEU A 332 -14.03 22.39 14.89
N ALA A 333 -14.38 23.67 14.78
CA ALA A 333 -14.92 24.43 15.90
C ALA A 333 -16.32 23.93 16.33
N ASP A 334 -17.15 23.51 15.38
CA ASP A 334 -18.51 22.99 15.62
C ASP A 334 -18.51 21.57 16.23
N LEU A 335 -17.41 20.85 16.04
CA LEU A 335 -17.19 19.48 16.48
C LEU A 335 -16.52 19.40 17.86
N LYS A 336 -15.86 20.49 18.30
CA LYS A 336 -15.19 20.55 19.59
C LYS A 336 -16.17 20.26 20.74
N GLY A 337 -15.76 19.39 21.67
CA GLY A 337 -16.60 18.98 22.79
C GLY A 337 -17.53 17.80 22.49
N LYS A 338 -17.51 17.27 21.25
CA LYS A 338 -18.32 16.12 20.83
C LYS A 338 -17.41 14.96 20.43
N VAL A 339 -17.90 13.74 20.59
CA VAL A 339 -17.29 12.55 20.00
C VAL A 339 -17.73 12.48 18.53
N VAL A 340 -16.79 12.33 17.60
CA VAL A 340 -17.09 12.35 16.16
C VAL A 340 -16.67 11.03 15.53
N LEU A 341 -17.57 10.41 14.78
CA LEU A 341 -17.26 9.26 13.93
C LEU A 341 -17.25 9.71 12.46
N ILE A 342 -16.08 9.66 11.84
CA ILE A 342 -15.91 9.81 10.39
C ILE A 342 -16.09 8.44 9.75
N ASP A 343 -17.04 8.32 8.82
CA ASP A 343 -17.33 7.10 8.07
C ASP A 343 -17.08 7.34 6.58
N PHE A 344 -15.97 6.82 6.05
CA PHE A 344 -15.67 6.85 4.62
C PHE A 344 -16.47 5.76 3.91
N TRP A 345 -17.27 6.17 2.93
CA TRP A 345 -18.15 5.27 2.21
C TRP A 345 -18.34 5.71 0.75
N THR A 346 -18.83 4.80 -0.07
CA THR A 346 -19.40 5.11 -1.39
C THR A 346 -20.65 4.26 -1.62
N TYR A 347 -21.63 4.76 -2.38
CA TYR A 347 -22.94 4.13 -2.43
C TYR A 347 -23.03 2.89 -3.34
N SER A 348 -22.08 2.66 -4.25
CA SER A 348 -22.05 1.43 -5.05
C SER A 348 -21.22 0.29 -4.42
N CYS A 349 -20.54 0.55 -3.31
CA CYS A 349 -19.72 -0.45 -2.60
C CYS A 349 -20.60 -1.33 -1.68
N ILE A 350 -20.62 -2.65 -1.92
CA ILE A 350 -21.42 -3.58 -1.10
C ILE A 350 -20.99 -3.60 0.38
N ASN A 351 -19.68 -3.54 0.65
CA ASN A 351 -19.14 -3.56 2.01
C ASN A 351 -19.60 -2.32 2.79
N CYS A 352 -19.69 -1.17 2.09
CA CYS A 352 -20.27 0.05 2.65
C CYS A 352 -21.75 -0.13 2.93
N ILE A 353 -22.54 -0.61 1.95
CA ILE A 353 -23.99 -0.83 2.11
C ILE A 353 -24.30 -1.78 3.28
N ARG A 354 -23.53 -2.86 3.46
CA ARG A 354 -23.66 -3.80 4.60
C ARG A 354 -23.30 -3.15 5.94
N THR A 355 -22.43 -2.13 5.93
CA THR A 355 -22.04 -1.35 7.11
C THR A 355 -23.09 -0.28 7.49
N LEU A 356 -23.83 0.29 6.52
CA LEU A 356 -24.78 1.37 6.77
C LEU A 356 -25.84 1.10 7.87
N PRO A 357 -26.42 -0.12 8.01
CA PRO A 357 -27.32 -0.43 9.12
C PRO A 357 -26.72 -0.18 10.51
N TYR A 358 -25.43 -0.47 10.70
CA TYR A 358 -24.74 -0.27 11.97
C TYR A 358 -24.46 1.21 12.24
N ILE A 359 -24.02 1.94 11.21
CA ILE A 359 -23.78 3.38 11.30
C ILE A 359 -25.08 4.12 11.64
N LYS A 360 -26.20 3.74 11.01
CA LYS A 360 -27.53 4.22 11.38
C LYS A 360 -27.91 3.83 12.80
N GLY A 361 -27.61 2.60 13.22
CA GLY A 361 -27.80 2.14 14.58
C GLY A 361 -27.08 3.02 15.60
N TYR A 362 -25.83 3.41 15.35
CA TYR A 362 -25.09 4.34 16.21
C TYR A 362 -25.73 5.73 16.22
N TRP A 363 -26.13 6.24 15.05
CA TRP A 363 -26.80 7.54 14.94
C TRP A 363 -28.06 7.62 15.80
N GLU A 364 -28.92 6.59 15.72
CA GLU A 364 -30.17 6.50 16.47
C GLU A 364 -29.91 6.26 17.97
N LYS A 365 -28.96 5.38 18.30
CA LYS A 365 -28.61 5.02 19.69
C LYS A 365 -28.09 6.21 20.49
N TYR A 366 -27.27 7.05 19.87
CA TYR A 366 -26.60 8.19 20.52
C TYR A 366 -27.30 9.52 20.26
N GLU A 367 -28.53 9.50 19.75
CA GLU A 367 -29.34 10.69 19.54
C GLU A 367 -29.48 11.50 20.86
N GLY A 368 -29.30 12.83 20.78
CA GLY A 368 -29.36 13.73 21.93
C GLY A 368 -28.09 13.76 22.82
N LYS A 369 -27.08 12.94 22.54
CA LYS A 369 -25.77 12.99 23.20
C LYS A 369 -24.79 13.87 22.38
N PRO A 370 -23.67 14.33 22.98
CA PRO A 370 -22.60 15.03 22.24
C PRO A 370 -21.81 14.05 21.34
N PHE A 371 -22.50 13.44 20.39
CA PHE A 371 -21.98 12.50 19.40
C PHE A 371 -22.44 12.93 18.01
N VAL A 372 -21.54 12.89 17.03
CA VAL A 372 -21.84 13.23 15.62
C VAL A 372 -21.23 12.18 14.70
N ILE A 373 -21.96 11.81 13.66
CA ILE A 373 -21.44 11.02 12.53
C ILE A 373 -21.31 11.94 11.33
N ILE A 374 -20.18 11.87 10.65
CA ILE A 374 -19.98 12.52 9.35
C ILE A 374 -19.65 11.42 8.34
N GLY A 375 -20.59 11.17 7.43
CA GLY A 375 -20.36 10.28 6.30
C GLY A 375 -19.54 11.00 5.23
N VAL A 376 -18.28 10.64 5.05
CA VAL A 376 -17.45 11.17 3.96
C VAL A 376 -17.66 10.30 2.75
N HIS A 377 -18.44 10.80 1.79
CA HIS A 377 -18.68 10.13 0.53
C HIS A 377 -17.52 10.39 -0.43
N THR A 378 -16.55 9.48 -0.49
CA THR A 378 -15.44 9.53 -1.45
C THR A 378 -15.74 8.60 -2.62
N PRO A 379 -15.87 9.10 -3.86
CA PRO A 379 -16.31 8.31 -5.00
C PRO A 379 -15.22 7.35 -5.49
N GLU A 380 -15.59 6.09 -5.74
CA GLU A 380 -14.77 5.09 -6.43
C GLU A 380 -14.87 5.24 -7.95
N PHE A 381 -16.06 5.61 -8.46
CA PHE A 381 -16.33 5.81 -9.89
C PHE A 381 -16.76 7.24 -10.22
N VAL A 382 -16.60 7.65 -11.49
CA VAL A 382 -16.94 9.00 -11.96
C VAL A 382 -18.41 9.35 -11.72
N PHE A 383 -19.35 8.42 -11.92
CA PHE A 383 -20.78 8.65 -11.75
C PHE A 383 -21.16 8.90 -10.27
N GLU A 384 -20.31 8.53 -9.32
CA GLU A 384 -20.51 8.76 -7.90
C GLU A 384 -20.16 10.19 -7.48
N LYS A 385 -19.51 10.97 -8.35
CA LYS A 385 -19.31 12.42 -8.17
C LYS A 385 -20.58 13.24 -8.34
N SER A 386 -21.61 12.67 -8.96
CA SER A 386 -22.88 13.36 -9.20
C SER A 386 -23.62 13.59 -7.89
N GLU A 387 -23.84 14.87 -7.54
CA GLU A 387 -24.61 15.27 -6.36
C GLU A 387 -26.02 14.65 -6.35
N THR A 388 -26.68 14.59 -7.50
CA THR A 388 -28.02 14.01 -7.61
C THR A 388 -28.01 12.52 -7.27
N ASN A 389 -27.03 11.77 -7.79
CA ASN A 389 -26.93 10.32 -7.54
C ASN A 389 -26.67 10.03 -6.06
N VAL A 390 -25.77 10.80 -5.44
CA VAL A 390 -25.47 10.67 -4.01
C VAL A 390 -26.68 11.04 -3.15
N ARG A 391 -27.38 12.14 -3.48
CA ARG A 391 -28.62 12.52 -2.78
C ARG A 391 -29.70 11.43 -2.90
N ASP A 392 -29.81 10.79 -4.05
CA ASP A 392 -30.76 9.69 -4.26
C ASP A 392 -30.38 8.45 -3.45
N ALA A 393 -29.09 8.10 -3.41
CA ALA A 393 -28.57 7.03 -2.57
C ALA A 393 -28.78 7.30 -1.07
N ILE A 394 -28.48 8.53 -0.60
CA ILE A 394 -28.73 8.97 0.79
C ILE A 394 -30.20 8.73 1.16
N ARG A 395 -31.13 9.13 0.29
CA ARG A 395 -32.57 8.92 0.49
C ARG A 395 -32.92 7.42 0.50
N ARG A 396 -32.40 6.66 -0.45
CA ARG A 396 -32.67 5.22 -0.62
C ARG A 396 -32.22 4.38 0.58
N HIS A 397 -31.05 4.70 1.13
CA HIS A 397 -30.50 4.01 2.29
C HIS A 397 -30.97 4.59 3.64
N GLY A 398 -31.73 5.70 3.61
CA GLY A 398 -32.30 6.35 4.79
C GLY A 398 -31.25 6.99 5.68
N LEU A 399 -30.20 7.57 5.10
CA LEU A 399 -29.13 8.22 5.85
C LEU A 399 -29.56 9.61 6.31
N LYS A 400 -29.57 9.82 7.63
CA LYS A 400 -30.03 11.08 8.26
C LYS A 400 -28.89 11.93 8.82
N TYR A 401 -27.74 11.34 9.07
CA TYR A 401 -26.55 12.04 9.55
C TYR A 401 -25.94 12.94 8.45
N PRO A 402 -25.15 13.96 8.83
CA PRO A 402 -24.36 14.77 7.90
C PRO A 402 -23.54 13.91 6.93
N VAL A 403 -23.63 14.21 5.63
CA VAL A 403 -22.81 13.58 4.60
C VAL A 403 -22.12 14.66 3.77
N VAL A 404 -20.83 14.48 3.54
CA VAL A 404 -20.03 15.39 2.72
C VAL A 404 -19.45 14.65 1.52
N GLN A 405 -19.54 15.23 0.33
CA GLN A 405 -18.89 14.67 -0.85
C GLN A 405 -17.40 15.04 -0.90
N ASP A 406 -16.53 14.06 -1.07
CA ASP A 406 -15.09 14.24 -1.23
C ASP A 406 -14.64 13.89 -2.66
N ASN A 407 -15.21 14.59 -3.64
CA ASN A 407 -15.05 14.29 -5.07
C ASN A 407 -13.60 14.43 -5.61
N ASN A 408 -12.74 15.10 -4.85
CA ASN A 408 -11.33 15.36 -5.16
C ASN A 408 -10.37 14.59 -4.25
N PHE A 409 -10.87 13.69 -3.39
CA PHE A 409 -10.08 12.88 -2.46
C PHE A 409 -9.27 13.69 -1.44
N GLY A 410 -9.58 14.96 -1.19
CA GLY A 410 -8.75 15.76 -0.30
C GLY A 410 -8.94 15.38 1.16
N THR A 411 -10.17 15.08 1.58
CA THR A 411 -10.43 14.55 2.93
C THR A 411 -9.88 13.13 3.06
N TRP A 412 -10.10 12.28 2.05
CA TRP A 412 -9.53 10.93 1.95
C TRP A 412 -8.01 10.92 2.13
N ASN A 413 -7.31 11.78 1.39
CA ASN A 413 -5.85 11.89 1.46
C ASN A 413 -5.38 12.50 2.78
N ALA A 414 -6.10 13.48 3.32
CA ALA A 414 -5.78 14.09 4.61
C ALA A 414 -5.85 13.07 5.77
N PHE A 415 -6.81 12.14 5.71
CA PHE A 415 -6.94 11.03 6.66
C PHE A 415 -6.02 9.84 6.34
N ASN A 416 -5.23 9.92 5.26
CA ASN A 416 -4.38 8.84 4.75
C ASN A 416 -5.17 7.52 4.58
N ASN A 417 -6.42 7.63 4.13
CA ASN A 417 -7.29 6.48 3.95
C ASN A 417 -6.95 5.71 2.66
N HIS A 418 -7.22 4.41 2.64
CA HIS A 418 -6.95 3.52 1.51
C HIS A 418 -8.08 2.51 1.23
N TYR A 419 -9.17 2.55 2.02
CA TYR A 419 -10.18 1.51 2.01
C TYR A 419 -11.61 2.06 2.10
N TRP A 420 -12.54 1.31 1.50
CA TRP A 420 -13.98 1.47 1.67
C TRP A 420 -14.58 0.19 2.29
N PRO A 421 -15.39 0.29 3.38
CA PRO A 421 -15.55 1.44 4.24
C PRO A 421 -14.34 1.65 5.18
N ALA A 422 -14.21 2.83 5.75
CA ALA A 422 -13.23 3.11 6.80
C ALA A 422 -13.81 4.03 7.87
N LYS A 423 -13.49 3.74 9.14
CA LYS A 423 -14.03 4.44 10.31
C LYS A 423 -12.91 5.08 11.10
N TYR A 424 -13.07 6.36 11.45
CA TYR A 424 -12.18 7.08 12.34
C TYR A 424 -12.99 7.72 13.47
N LEU A 425 -12.71 7.33 14.70
CA LEU A 425 -13.38 7.85 15.88
C LEU A 425 -12.48 8.88 16.57
N ILE A 426 -13.05 10.06 16.78
CA ILE A 426 -12.37 11.25 17.28
C ILE A 426 -13.00 11.65 18.62
N ASP A 427 -12.17 11.99 19.60
CA ASP A 427 -12.62 12.48 20.90
C ASP A 427 -13.01 13.96 20.89
N ALA A 428 -13.57 14.43 22.02
CA ALA A 428 -13.99 15.82 22.20
C ALA A 428 -12.88 16.87 22.11
N GLU A 429 -11.61 16.44 22.11
CA GLU A 429 -10.42 17.28 22.03
C GLU A 429 -9.86 17.36 20.60
N GLY A 430 -10.42 16.57 19.68
CA GLY A 430 -10.02 16.49 18.28
C GLY A 430 -8.87 15.52 18.02
N TYR A 431 -8.69 14.49 18.87
CA TYR A 431 -7.74 13.42 18.62
C TYR A 431 -8.43 12.17 18.08
N ILE A 432 -7.83 11.55 17.07
CA ILE A 432 -8.24 10.22 16.61
C ILE A 432 -7.84 9.21 17.70
N ARG A 433 -8.82 8.44 18.19
CA ARG A 433 -8.67 7.47 19.28
C ARG A 433 -8.89 6.03 18.86
N PHE A 434 -9.60 5.82 17.74
CA PHE A 434 -9.85 4.50 17.19
C PHE A 434 -10.01 4.59 15.67
N THR A 435 -9.54 3.56 14.97
CA THR A 435 -9.67 3.42 13.52
C THR A 435 -10.01 1.99 13.17
N HIS A 436 -10.86 1.79 12.17
CA HIS A 436 -11.14 0.48 11.60
C HIS A 436 -11.25 0.56 10.08
N PHE A 437 -10.56 -0.34 9.39
CA PHE A 437 -10.56 -0.41 7.93
C PHE A 437 -11.30 -1.67 7.47
N GLY A 438 -12.20 -1.50 6.51
CA GLY A 438 -13.06 -2.56 6.01
C GLY A 438 -14.38 -2.70 6.76
N GLU A 439 -15.09 -3.77 6.39
CA GLU A 439 -16.34 -4.20 6.99
C GLU A 439 -16.09 -4.93 8.32
N GLY A 440 -16.94 -4.69 9.33
CA GLY A 440 -16.86 -5.33 10.64
C GLY A 440 -16.46 -4.41 11.79
N ALA A 441 -16.01 -5.05 12.88
CA ALA A 441 -15.66 -4.46 14.17
C ALA A 441 -16.72 -3.50 14.73
N TYR A 442 -17.99 -3.85 14.53
CA TYR A 442 -19.11 -2.98 14.89
C TYR A 442 -19.22 -2.86 16.42
N ASP A 443 -19.13 -3.98 17.10
CA ASP A 443 -19.10 -4.11 18.56
C ASP A 443 -17.98 -3.29 19.21
N GLU A 444 -16.77 -3.36 18.65
CA GLU A 444 -15.60 -2.61 19.10
C GLU A 444 -15.76 -1.11 18.85
N THR A 445 -16.29 -0.74 17.69
CA THR A 445 -16.59 0.67 17.36
C THR A 445 -17.61 1.24 18.35
N ASP A 446 -18.68 0.49 18.63
CA ASP A 446 -19.71 0.90 19.58
C ASP A 446 -19.13 1.06 21.00
N ARG A 447 -18.34 0.09 21.48
CA ARG A 447 -17.65 0.19 22.77
C ARG A 447 -16.68 1.38 22.83
N ALA A 448 -15.97 1.66 21.75
CA ALA A 448 -15.09 2.82 21.66
C ALA A 448 -15.88 4.14 21.75
N ILE A 449 -17.04 4.24 21.09
CA ILE A 449 -17.94 5.41 21.21
C ILE A 449 -18.40 5.60 22.66
N GLN A 450 -18.85 4.53 23.32
CA GLN A 450 -19.29 4.60 24.74
C GLN A 450 -18.16 5.07 25.65
N SER A 451 -16.94 4.57 25.40
CA SER A 451 -15.75 4.92 26.17
C SER A 451 -15.41 6.41 26.06
N LEU A 452 -15.40 6.96 24.85
CA LEU A 452 -15.12 8.39 24.63
C LEU A 452 -16.24 9.30 25.14
N LEU A 453 -17.51 8.86 25.05
CA LEU A 453 -18.62 9.58 25.67
C LEU A 453 -18.49 9.59 27.21
N GLY A 454 -18.01 8.50 27.79
CA GLY A 454 -17.69 8.41 29.22
C GLY A 454 -16.58 9.38 29.67
N GLU A 455 -15.57 9.63 28.82
CA GLU A 455 -14.50 10.61 29.11
C GLU A 455 -15.04 12.03 29.29
N ILE A 456 -16.14 12.38 28.62
CA ILE A 456 -16.79 13.70 28.75
C ILE A 456 -17.98 13.69 29.72
N GLY A 457 -18.10 12.64 30.54
CA GLY A 457 -19.11 12.53 31.59
C GLY A 457 -20.50 12.13 31.11
N VAL A 458 -20.63 11.60 29.89
CA VAL A 458 -21.90 11.10 29.34
C VAL A 458 -21.99 9.60 29.57
N ASP A 459 -22.96 9.17 30.38
CA ASP A 459 -23.17 7.73 30.62
C ASP A 459 -23.77 7.05 29.38
N ALA A 460 -22.98 6.15 28.78
CA ALA A 460 -23.36 5.32 27.65
C ALA A 460 -23.11 3.82 27.90
N SER A 461 -22.60 3.47 29.09
CA SER A 461 -22.03 2.16 29.41
C SER A 461 -23.05 1.01 29.51
N GLY A 462 -24.33 1.33 29.70
CA GLY A 462 -25.43 0.36 29.79
C GLY A 462 -26.23 0.18 28.50
N MET A 463 -25.87 0.85 27.41
CA MET A 463 -26.66 0.78 26.17
C MET A 463 -26.31 -0.50 25.37
N PRO A 464 -27.31 -1.24 24.86
CA PRO A 464 -27.07 -2.50 24.15
C PRO A 464 -26.21 -2.25 22.92
N VAL A 465 -25.25 -3.15 22.69
CA VAL A 465 -24.38 -3.08 21.51
C VAL A 465 -25.21 -3.36 20.26
N VAL A 466 -24.97 -2.59 19.19
CA VAL A 466 -25.59 -2.87 17.89
C VAL A 466 -25.03 -4.20 17.36
N GLN A 467 -25.83 -5.26 17.47
CA GLN A 467 -25.36 -6.63 17.24
C GLN A 467 -25.06 -6.92 15.76
N GLU A 468 -23.96 -7.63 15.52
CA GLU A 468 -23.69 -8.31 14.24
C GLU A 468 -24.67 -9.48 14.04
N PRO A 469 -25.35 -9.62 12.87
CA PRO A 469 -25.63 -10.94 12.32
C PRO A 469 -24.35 -11.78 12.37
N VAL A 470 -24.40 -12.87 13.14
CA VAL A 470 -23.31 -13.84 13.28
C VAL A 470 -22.99 -14.45 11.91
N GLY A 471 -21.99 -13.89 11.23
CA GLY A 471 -21.45 -14.39 9.97
C GLY A 471 -20.03 -14.88 10.19
N THR A 472 -19.77 -16.18 10.00
CA THR A 472 -18.38 -16.67 9.90
C THR A 472 -17.75 -16.07 8.65
N ALA A 473 -16.63 -15.35 8.77
CA ALA A 473 -15.86 -14.90 7.61
C ALA A 473 -15.47 -16.11 6.75
N ARG A 474 -16.12 -16.28 5.60
CA ARG A 474 -15.84 -17.36 4.64
C ARG A 474 -15.05 -16.79 3.48
N ARG A 475 -14.18 -17.62 2.88
CA ARG A 475 -13.49 -17.26 1.64
C ARG A 475 -14.53 -16.94 0.57
N GLN A 476 -14.34 -15.88 -0.19
CA GLN A 476 -15.23 -15.51 -1.28
C GLN A 476 -14.41 -15.03 -2.46
N SER A 477 -15.06 -14.90 -3.61
CA SER A 477 -14.39 -14.33 -4.78
C SER A 477 -13.95 -12.90 -4.50
N PRO A 478 -12.76 -12.48 -4.96
CA PRO A 478 -12.32 -11.11 -4.82
C PRO A 478 -13.19 -10.19 -5.67
N GLU A 479 -13.29 -8.92 -5.28
CA GLU A 479 -13.93 -7.90 -6.11
C GLU A 479 -13.29 -7.89 -7.51
N THR A 480 -14.15 -7.98 -8.52
CA THR A 480 -13.72 -8.24 -9.90
C THR A 480 -14.19 -7.11 -10.79
N TYR A 481 -13.26 -6.25 -11.21
CA TYR A 481 -13.53 -5.12 -12.09
C TYR A 481 -13.66 -5.55 -13.56
N LEU A 482 -14.63 -4.98 -14.26
CA LEU A 482 -14.84 -5.21 -15.69
C LEU A 482 -13.89 -4.35 -16.55
N GLY A 483 -13.32 -3.30 -15.96
CA GLY A 483 -12.29 -2.45 -16.57
C GLY A 483 -10.88 -3.03 -16.55
N ASP A 484 -9.88 -2.17 -16.69
CA ASP A 484 -8.46 -2.55 -16.78
C ASP A 484 -7.89 -3.14 -15.47
N ARG A 485 -8.52 -2.88 -14.32
CA ARG A 485 -7.97 -3.24 -12.99
C ARG A 485 -7.95 -4.76 -12.73
N SER A 486 -8.92 -5.51 -13.27
CA SER A 486 -9.02 -6.97 -13.10
C SER A 486 -9.11 -7.70 -14.45
N TRP A 487 -8.37 -7.23 -15.45
CA TRP A 487 -8.40 -7.81 -16.79
C TRP A 487 -7.99 -9.30 -16.81
N ASP A 488 -7.17 -9.75 -15.85
CA ASP A 488 -6.79 -11.16 -15.69
C ASP A 488 -7.98 -12.08 -15.41
N ALA A 489 -9.09 -11.54 -14.87
CA ALA A 489 -10.32 -12.28 -14.64
C ALA A 489 -11.20 -12.39 -15.90
N LEU A 490 -10.88 -11.68 -16.99
CA LEU A 490 -11.59 -11.80 -18.26
C LEU A 490 -11.12 -13.04 -19.03
N ALA A 491 -11.97 -14.06 -19.08
CA ALA A 491 -11.63 -15.36 -19.69
C ALA A 491 -11.87 -15.45 -21.21
N ASN A 492 -12.25 -14.35 -21.87
CA ASN A 492 -12.51 -14.34 -23.31
C ASN A 492 -11.23 -14.51 -24.14
N ALA A 493 -11.29 -15.33 -25.19
CA ALA A 493 -10.15 -15.57 -26.10
C ALA A 493 -9.74 -14.32 -26.91
N GLN A 494 -10.65 -13.33 -27.02
CA GLN A 494 -10.41 -12.04 -27.68
C GLN A 494 -9.34 -11.19 -26.97
N GLY A 495 -8.94 -11.56 -25.76
CA GLY A 495 -7.86 -10.92 -25.02
C GLY A 495 -8.33 -9.71 -24.22
N ARG A 496 -7.37 -8.82 -23.89
CA ARG A 496 -7.58 -7.69 -22.99
C ARG A 496 -8.71 -6.77 -23.48
N PRO A 497 -9.53 -6.22 -22.56
CA PRO A 497 -10.42 -5.09 -22.84
C PRO A 497 -9.80 -4.01 -23.73
N SER A 498 -10.52 -3.60 -24.77
CA SER A 498 -10.10 -2.58 -25.71
C SER A 498 -11.12 -1.46 -25.79
N SER A 499 -10.64 -0.24 -26.03
CA SER A 499 -11.50 0.91 -26.32
C SER A 499 -12.17 0.82 -27.69
N ALA A 500 -11.76 -0.13 -28.54
CA ALA A 500 -12.50 -0.46 -29.76
C ALA A 500 -13.65 -1.43 -29.45
N VAL A 501 -14.78 -1.25 -30.14
CA VAL A 501 -15.91 -2.17 -30.04
C VAL A 501 -15.46 -3.58 -30.46
N THR A 502 -15.58 -4.52 -29.52
CA THR A 502 -15.11 -5.90 -29.67
C THR A 502 -16.28 -6.85 -29.51
N ASN A 503 -16.40 -7.82 -30.43
CA ASN A 503 -17.41 -8.86 -30.33
C ASN A 503 -16.86 -10.06 -29.54
N TYR A 504 -17.28 -10.17 -28.27
CA TYR A 504 -16.86 -11.24 -27.38
C TYR A 504 -17.73 -12.48 -27.56
N VAL A 505 -17.10 -13.64 -27.39
CA VAL A 505 -17.74 -14.97 -27.47
C VAL A 505 -17.40 -15.72 -26.20
N ALA A 506 -18.40 -16.40 -25.62
CA ALA A 506 -18.21 -17.19 -24.41
C ALA A 506 -17.15 -18.29 -24.62
N PRO A 507 -16.24 -18.51 -23.65
CA PRO A 507 -15.32 -19.62 -23.69
C PRO A 507 -16.04 -20.96 -23.43
N ASP A 508 -15.46 -22.06 -23.90
CA ASP A 508 -15.98 -23.42 -23.65
C ASP A 508 -15.97 -23.79 -22.15
N ARG A 509 -15.02 -23.23 -21.40
CA ARG A 509 -14.91 -23.37 -19.94
C ARG A 509 -14.57 -22.03 -19.32
N LEU A 510 -15.31 -21.67 -18.28
CA LEU A 510 -15.05 -20.48 -17.47
C LEU A 510 -14.38 -20.90 -16.15
N PRO A 511 -13.14 -20.46 -15.86
CA PRO A 511 -12.51 -20.74 -14.57
C PRO A 511 -13.25 -20.11 -13.38
N LEU A 512 -13.04 -20.61 -12.17
CA LEU A 512 -13.54 -19.98 -10.95
C LEU A 512 -12.87 -18.61 -10.75
N HIS A 513 -13.62 -17.64 -10.20
CA HIS A 513 -13.20 -16.24 -10.03
C HIS A 513 -12.94 -15.49 -11.35
N SER A 514 -13.58 -15.94 -12.44
CA SER A 514 -13.44 -15.34 -13.76
C SER A 514 -14.80 -15.04 -14.36
N TYR A 515 -14.83 -14.04 -15.23
CA TYR A 515 -16.00 -13.64 -15.99
C TYR A 515 -15.72 -13.66 -17.49
N ALA A 516 -16.78 -13.74 -18.28
CA ALA A 516 -16.73 -13.66 -19.72
C ALA A 516 -17.88 -12.80 -20.24
N LEU A 517 -17.58 -12.00 -21.26
CA LEU A 517 -18.53 -11.19 -22.00
C LEU A 517 -19.00 -11.94 -23.25
N VAL A 518 -20.24 -11.68 -23.68
CA VAL A 518 -20.78 -12.13 -24.96
C VAL A 518 -21.49 -10.97 -25.63
N GLY A 519 -21.26 -10.77 -26.93
CA GLY A 519 -21.82 -9.67 -27.70
C GLY A 519 -20.84 -8.53 -27.93
N GLN A 520 -21.34 -7.39 -28.39
CA GLN A 520 -20.52 -6.23 -28.75
C GLN A 520 -20.31 -5.30 -27.56
N TRP A 521 -19.11 -5.35 -26.97
CA TRP A 521 -18.72 -4.55 -25.80
C TRP A 521 -17.57 -3.61 -26.13
N GLN A 522 -17.48 -2.53 -25.38
CA GLN A 522 -16.42 -1.53 -25.49
C GLN A 522 -15.93 -1.13 -24.09
N LEU A 523 -14.61 -1.11 -23.90
CA LEU A 523 -14.02 -0.51 -22.70
C LEU A 523 -14.09 1.01 -22.81
N VAL A 524 -14.69 1.67 -21.83
CA VAL A 524 -14.81 3.13 -21.79
C VAL A 524 -14.04 3.65 -20.58
N ASP A 525 -13.19 4.65 -20.82
CA ASP A 525 -12.37 5.35 -19.81
C ASP A 525 -11.46 4.46 -18.95
N GLY A 526 -11.26 3.19 -19.34
CA GLY A 526 -10.46 2.21 -18.60
C GLY A 526 -11.17 1.54 -17.42
N GLU A 527 -12.42 1.92 -17.12
CA GLU A 527 -13.09 1.52 -15.87
C GLU A 527 -14.34 0.65 -16.09
N ARG A 528 -15.03 0.80 -17.21
CA ARG A 528 -16.34 0.17 -17.46
C ARG A 528 -16.42 -0.53 -18.81
N GLN A 529 -17.17 -1.62 -18.86
CA GLN A 529 -17.55 -2.29 -20.11
C GLN A 529 -18.95 -1.84 -20.49
N GLN A 530 -19.06 -1.16 -21.63
CA GLN A 530 -20.34 -0.71 -22.16
C GLN A 530 -20.84 -1.66 -23.25
N LEU A 531 -22.09 -2.08 -23.15
CA LEU A 531 -22.78 -2.88 -24.16
C LEU A 531 -23.23 -1.97 -25.31
N ILE A 532 -22.62 -2.15 -26.48
CA ILE A 532 -22.97 -1.42 -27.71
C ILE A 532 -24.00 -2.20 -28.53
N GLY A 533 -23.96 -3.54 -28.43
CA GLY A 533 -24.92 -4.42 -29.08
C GLY A 533 -26.34 -4.31 -28.50
N LYS A 534 -27.35 -4.76 -29.26
CA LYS A 534 -28.74 -4.82 -28.79
C LYS A 534 -29.00 -5.88 -27.73
N GLU A 535 -28.15 -6.89 -27.70
CA GLU A 535 -28.17 -8.00 -26.74
C GLU A 535 -26.74 -8.27 -26.30
N GLY A 536 -26.57 -8.58 -25.02
CA GLY A 536 -25.29 -8.91 -24.43
C GLY A 536 -25.45 -9.85 -23.24
N GLU A 537 -24.39 -10.58 -22.94
CA GLU A 537 -24.37 -11.51 -21.82
C GLU A 537 -23.09 -11.32 -21.01
N ILE A 538 -23.20 -11.46 -19.69
CA ILE A 538 -22.07 -11.53 -18.78
C ILE A 538 -22.17 -12.85 -18.02
N ARG A 539 -21.17 -13.71 -18.18
CA ARG A 539 -21.02 -14.97 -17.44
C ARG A 539 -20.00 -14.79 -16.33
N LEU A 540 -20.24 -15.41 -15.18
CA LEU A 540 -19.37 -15.34 -14.02
C LEU A 540 -19.37 -16.68 -13.29
N ASN A 541 -18.21 -17.22 -12.99
CA ASN A 541 -18.07 -18.31 -12.03
C ASN A 541 -17.47 -17.77 -10.74
N PHE A 542 -18.19 -17.92 -9.63
CA PHE A 542 -17.80 -17.34 -8.35
C PHE A 542 -18.02 -18.30 -7.18
N LEU A 543 -17.24 -18.10 -6.13
CA LEU A 543 -17.42 -18.66 -4.79
C LEU A 543 -18.05 -17.59 -3.88
N GLY A 544 -19.20 -17.89 -3.27
CA GLY A 544 -19.90 -16.99 -2.33
C GLY A 544 -21.36 -17.37 -2.11
N GLY A 545 -22.01 -16.74 -1.13
CA GLY A 545 -23.47 -16.82 -0.90
C GLY A 545 -24.25 -15.66 -1.53
N GLU A 546 -23.55 -14.59 -1.94
CA GLU A 546 -24.13 -13.41 -2.58
C GLU A 546 -23.22 -12.91 -3.72
N ALA A 547 -23.83 -12.50 -4.83
CA ALA A 547 -23.15 -11.81 -5.93
C ALA A 547 -23.95 -10.59 -6.36
N ASN A 548 -23.26 -9.45 -6.45
CA ASN A 548 -23.79 -8.17 -6.88
C ASN A 548 -22.93 -7.62 -8.03
N LEU A 549 -23.52 -6.76 -8.86
CA LEU A 549 -22.81 -6.08 -9.94
C LEU A 549 -23.20 -4.61 -9.96
N VAL A 550 -22.19 -3.75 -10.02
CA VAL A 550 -22.37 -2.33 -10.27
C VAL A 550 -22.68 -2.13 -11.74
N LEU A 551 -23.92 -1.70 -12.02
CA LEU A 551 -24.41 -1.44 -13.37
C LEU A 551 -24.86 0.01 -13.48
N GLY A 552 -24.81 0.54 -14.68
CA GLY A 552 -25.31 1.86 -15.03
C GLY A 552 -25.86 1.91 -16.44
N LEU A 553 -26.56 3.00 -16.74
CA LEU A 553 -27.10 3.27 -18.05
C LEU A 553 -26.48 4.55 -18.60
N GLU A 554 -25.83 4.46 -19.75
CA GLU A 554 -25.08 5.57 -20.33
C GLU A 554 -25.91 6.41 -21.31
N GLY A 555 -25.81 7.73 -21.18
CA GLY A 555 -26.55 8.69 -22.02
C GLY A 555 -28.06 8.62 -21.82
N ASP A 556 -28.82 8.97 -22.86
CA ASP A 556 -30.29 8.91 -22.87
C ASP A 556 -30.83 7.53 -23.29
N ALA A 557 -30.08 6.46 -23.00
CA ALA A 557 -30.52 5.11 -23.34
C ALA A 557 -31.82 4.75 -22.60
N ALA A 558 -32.66 3.94 -23.23
CA ALA A 558 -33.88 3.46 -22.60
C ALA A 558 -33.55 2.44 -21.50
N PRO A 559 -34.34 2.35 -20.42
CA PRO A 559 -34.14 1.33 -19.38
C PRO A 559 -34.05 -0.07 -19.97
N VAL A 560 -33.05 -0.85 -19.53
CA VAL A 560 -32.74 -2.16 -20.11
C VAL A 560 -33.17 -3.27 -19.18
N SER A 561 -33.91 -4.27 -19.70
CA SER A 561 -34.28 -5.45 -18.92
C SER A 561 -33.09 -6.41 -18.80
N ALA A 562 -32.81 -6.83 -17.58
CA ALA A 562 -31.77 -7.77 -17.20
C ALA A 562 -32.41 -9.04 -16.61
N THR A 563 -31.95 -10.21 -17.07
CA THR A 563 -32.37 -11.52 -16.53
C THR A 563 -31.15 -12.27 -16.03
N VAL A 564 -31.24 -12.81 -14.82
CA VAL A 564 -30.17 -13.58 -14.19
C VAL A 564 -30.57 -15.04 -14.11
N SER A 565 -29.67 -15.92 -14.54
CA SER A 565 -29.73 -17.35 -14.27
C SER A 565 -28.50 -17.79 -13.49
N VAL A 566 -28.69 -18.71 -12.54
CA VAL A 566 -27.65 -19.27 -11.69
C VAL A 566 -27.75 -20.79 -11.77
N ASP A 567 -26.63 -21.45 -12.04
CA ASP A 567 -26.51 -22.91 -12.20
C ASP A 567 -27.52 -23.48 -13.22
N GLY A 568 -27.75 -22.72 -14.30
CA GLY A 568 -28.69 -23.06 -15.38
C GLY A 568 -30.17 -22.86 -15.04
N LYS A 569 -30.50 -22.31 -13.87
CA LYS A 569 -31.88 -22.02 -13.44
C LYS A 569 -32.14 -20.51 -13.41
N PRO A 570 -33.31 -20.03 -13.84
CA PRO A 570 -33.68 -18.62 -13.67
C PRO A 570 -33.68 -18.25 -12.18
N SER A 571 -33.07 -17.10 -11.85
CA SER A 571 -32.93 -16.61 -10.47
C SER A 571 -33.76 -15.35 -10.25
N THR A 572 -33.42 -14.26 -10.95
CA THR A 572 -34.09 -12.96 -10.79
C THR A 572 -34.10 -12.17 -12.09
N SER A 573 -34.94 -11.14 -12.18
CA SER A 573 -34.98 -10.18 -13.28
C SER A 573 -35.20 -8.79 -12.75
N PHE A 574 -34.52 -7.80 -13.32
CA PHE A 574 -34.63 -6.39 -12.93
C PHE A 574 -34.43 -5.49 -14.14
N THR A 575 -34.65 -4.19 -13.96
CA THR A 575 -34.42 -3.18 -14.98
C THR A 575 -33.23 -2.31 -14.57
N VAL A 576 -32.29 -2.12 -15.49
CA VAL A 576 -31.18 -1.17 -15.34
C VAL A 576 -31.66 0.18 -15.85
N ASP A 577 -31.92 1.09 -14.93
CA ASP A 577 -32.44 2.43 -15.18
C ASP A 577 -31.57 3.56 -14.60
N ARG A 578 -30.51 3.20 -13.86
CA ARG A 578 -29.61 4.12 -13.16
C ARG A 578 -28.29 3.44 -12.83
N HIS A 579 -27.30 4.24 -12.43
CA HIS A 579 -26.04 3.75 -11.85
C HIS A 579 -26.26 3.34 -10.39
N ASP A 580 -26.12 2.05 -10.10
CA ASP A 580 -26.34 1.47 -8.77
C ASP A 580 -25.69 0.09 -8.62
N LEU A 581 -25.70 -0.42 -7.38
CA LEU A 581 -25.40 -1.81 -7.12
C LEU A 581 -26.67 -2.67 -7.29
N PHE A 582 -26.61 -3.70 -8.14
CA PHE A 582 -27.71 -4.62 -8.39
C PHE A 582 -27.38 -6.02 -7.85
N GLN A 583 -28.30 -6.58 -7.05
CA GLN A 583 -28.16 -7.94 -6.54
C GLN A 583 -28.54 -8.96 -7.60
N LEU A 584 -27.56 -9.80 -7.98
CA LEU A 584 -27.74 -10.82 -9.00
C LEU A 584 -28.10 -12.18 -8.38
N PHE A 585 -27.52 -12.49 -7.22
CA PHE A 585 -27.75 -13.74 -6.50
C PHE A 585 -27.64 -13.55 -5.00
N LYS A 586 -28.52 -14.24 -4.26
CA LYS A 586 -28.44 -14.42 -2.80
C LYS A 586 -28.98 -15.79 -2.45
N GLY A 587 -28.15 -16.64 -1.84
CA GLY A 587 -28.48 -18.04 -1.63
C GLY A 587 -27.49 -18.79 -0.72
N PRO A 588 -27.46 -20.14 -0.78
CA PRO A 588 -26.50 -20.91 -0.02
C PRO A 588 -25.07 -20.62 -0.49
N TYR A 589 -24.13 -20.55 0.44
CA TYR A 589 -22.71 -20.41 0.12
C TYR A 589 -22.19 -21.60 -0.68
N GLY A 590 -21.56 -21.33 -1.83
CA GLY A 590 -20.95 -22.36 -2.66
C GLY A 590 -20.28 -21.80 -3.92
N GLU A 591 -19.84 -22.70 -4.79
CA GLU A 591 -19.44 -22.36 -6.15
C GLU A 591 -20.69 -22.29 -7.03
N HIS A 592 -20.83 -21.20 -7.77
CA HIS A 592 -21.98 -20.93 -8.63
C HIS A 592 -21.54 -20.43 -9.99
N SER A 593 -22.32 -20.79 -11.01
CA SER A 593 -22.20 -20.25 -12.37
C SER A 593 -23.37 -19.33 -12.67
N LEU A 594 -23.08 -18.05 -12.83
CA LEU A 594 -24.06 -17.00 -13.08
C LEU A 594 -24.00 -16.54 -14.54
N THR A 595 -25.17 -16.34 -15.13
CA THR A 595 -25.33 -15.75 -16.46
C THR A 595 -26.34 -14.62 -16.37
N LEU A 596 -25.88 -13.40 -16.66
CA LEU A 596 -26.67 -12.18 -16.77
C LEU A 596 -26.90 -11.86 -18.24
N THR A 597 -28.15 -11.88 -18.68
CA THR A 597 -28.57 -11.52 -20.04
C THR A 597 -29.17 -10.11 -20.04
N LEU A 598 -28.68 -9.26 -20.93
CA LEU A 598 -29.08 -7.86 -21.09
C LEU A 598 -29.73 -7.66 -22.46
N ASN A 599 -30.96 -7.17 -22.47
CA ASN A 599 -31.73 -6.94 -23.71
C ASN A 599 -31.85 -5.45 -23.99
N GLY A 600 -30.72 -4.81 -24.31
CA GLY A 600 -30.67 -3.40 -24.69
C GLY A 600 -29.26 -2.84 -24.67
N ALA A 601 -28.97 -1.90 -25.56
CA ALA A 601 -27.69 -1.21 -25.63
C ALA A 601 -27.59 -0.10 -24.57
N GLY A 602 -26.36 0.30 -24.23
CA GLY A 602 -26.07 1.42 -23.33
C GLY A 602 -25.83 1.04 -21.88
N VAL A 603 -26.01 -0.23 -21.50
CA VAL A 603 -25.67 -0.71 -20.15
C VAL A 603 -24.15 -0.72 -19.98
N ALA A 604 -23.67 -0.10 -18.90
CA ALA A 604 -22.28 -0.16 -18.47
C ALA A 604 -22.14 -1.02 -17.21
N GLY A 605 -21.23 -1.98 -17.21
CA GLY A 605 -20.84 -2.77 -16.04
C GLY A 605 -19.48 -2.34 -15.51
N TYR A 606 -19.34 -2.26 -14.19
CA TYR A 606 -18.16 -1.72 -13.51
C TYR A 606 -17.41 -2.78 -12.70
N ALA A 607 -18.05 -3.36 -11.69
CA ALA A 607 -17.41 -4.33 -10.80
C ALA A 607 -18.40 -5.33 -10.20
N PHE A 608 -17.99 -6.59 -10.11
CA PHE A 608 -18.66 -7.60 -9.32
C PHE A 608 -18.19 -7.55 -7.87
N THR A 609 -19.12 -7.65 -6.95
CA THR A 609 -18.85 -7.73 -5.51
C THR A 609 -19.59 -8.92 -4.89
N PHE A 610 -19.04 -9.45 -3.79
CA PHE A 610 -19.45 -10.75 -3.25
C PHE A 610 -19.78 -10.68 -1.75
N GLY A 611 -20.55 -11.65 -1.30
CA GLY A 611 -20.87 -11.89 0.11
C GLY A 611 -20.87 -13.38 0.44
N SER A 612 -20.69 -13.70 1.73
CA SER A 612 -20.61 -15.06 2.27
C SER A 612 -21.95 -15.65 2.70
#